data_AF-A0A655AY75-F1
#
_entry.id   AF-A0A655AY75-F1
#
_cell.length_a   1.000
_cell.length_b   1.000
_cell.length_c   1.000
_cell.angle_alpha   90.00
_cell.angle_beta   90.00
_cell.angle_gamma   90.00
#
_symmetry.space_group_name_H-M   'P 1'
#
loop_
_entity.id
_entity.type
_entity.pdbx_description
1 polymer ?
#
loop_
_entity_poly.entity_id
_entity_poly.type
_entity_poly.pdbx_seq_one_letter_code
_entity_poly.pdbx_strand_id
1 'polypeptide(L)'
;MGRIAAQLADLVVVTDDNPRDEDPTAIRREILAGAAEVGGDAQVVEIADRRDAIRHAVAWARPGDVVLIAGKGHETGQRGGGRVRPFDDRVELAAALEALERRA
;
A
#
# COMPACT_ATOMS: atom_id res chain seq x y z
N MET A 1 6.60 11.66 1.81
CA MET A 1 5.58 10.89 1.05
C MET A 1 4.22 10.91 1.76
N GLY A 2 4.12 10.52 3.03
CA GLY A 2 2.84 10.44 3.76
C GLY A 2 1.99 11.72 3.69
N ARG A 3 2.60 12.89 3.89
CA ARG A 3 1.91 14.19 3.77
C ARG A 3 1.20 14.38 2.43
N ILE A 4 1.91 14.13 1.32
CA ILE A 4 1.35 14.31 -0.02
C ILE A 4 0.24 13.29 -0.28
N ALA A 5 0.42 12.04 0.16
CA ALA A 5 -0.62 11.02 0.03
C ALA A 5 -1.90 11.45 0.79
N ALA A 6 -1.77 11.90 2.04
CA ALA A 6 -2.90 12.35 2.86
C ALA A 6 -3.54 13.66 2.38
N GLN A 7 -2.84 14.46 1.57
CA GLN A 7 -3.39 15.67 0.95
C GLN A 7 -4.21 15.40 -0.30
N LEU A 8 -3.95 14.29 -1.00
CA LEU A 8 -4.44 14.06 -2.36
C LEU A 8 -5.36 12.83 -2.49
N ALA A 9 -5.39 11.95 -1.49
CA ALA A 9 -6.18 10.72 -1.51
C ALA A 9 -7.21 10.70 -0.37
N ASP A 10 -8.35 10.06 -0.62
CA ASP A 10 -9.38 9.83 0.38
C ASP A 10 -9.00 8.69 1.35
N LEU A 11 -8.25 7.70 0.86
CA LEU A 11 -7.67 6.60 1.64
C LEU A 11 -6.16 6.51 1.36
N VAL A 12 -5.37 6.42 2.43
CA VAL A 12 -3.93 6.13 2.39
C VAL A 12 -3.65 4.84 3.15
N VAL A 13 -3.21 3.81 2.44
CA VAL A 13 -2.73 2.55 3.02
C VAL A 13 -1.21 2.57 3.06
N VAL A 14 -0.62 2.67 4.25
CA VAL A 14 0.84 2.63 4.45
C VAL A 14 1.26 1.17 4.65
N THR A 15 2.16 0.69 3.79
CA THR A 15 2.62 -0.70 3.75
C THR A 15 4.11 -0.81 3.44
N ASP A 16 4.66 -2.01 3.60
CA ASP A 16 6.03 -2.31 3.20
C ASP A 16 6.20 -2.28 1.67
N ASP A 17 7.39 -1.86 1.23
CA ASP A 17 7.91 -2.07 -0.12
C ASP A 17 9.21 -2.87 -0.01
N ASN A 18 10.37 -2.23 -0.23
CA ASN A 18 11.67 -2.85 -0.15
C ASN A 18 12.41 -2.31 1.07
N PRO A 19 12.14 -2.77 2.31
CA PRO A 19 12.84 -2.27 3.51
C PRO A 19 14.34 -2.57 3.51
N ARG A 20 14.83 -3.47 2.63
CA ARG A 20 16.25 -3.87 2.57
C ARG A 20 16.76 -4.31 3.95
N ASP A 21 17.67 -3.55 4.56
CA ASP A 21 18.28 -3.85 5.85
C ASP A 21 17.77 -2.93 6.97
N GLU A 22 16.78 -2.08 6.68
CA GLU A 22 16.15 -1.16 7.64
C GLU A 22 14.96 -1.81 8.35
N ASP A 23 14.55 -1.27 9.50
CA ASP A 23 13.32 -1.69 10.18
C ASP A 23 12.09 -1.18 9.40
N PRO A 24 11.28 -2.07 8.79
CA PRO A 24 10.09 -1.65 8.04
C PRO A 24 9.09 -0.88 8.92
N THR A 25 9.03 -1.19 10.22
CA THR A 25 8.14 -0.50 11.16
C THR A 25 8.58 0.95 11.37
N ALA A 26 9.88 1.20 11.45
CA ALA A 26 10.41 2.56 11.54
C ALA A 26 10.07 3.37 10.29
N ILE A 27 10.25 2.79 9.10
CA ILE A 27 9.89 3.44 7.82
C ILE A 27 8.40 3.79 7.79
N ARG A 28 7.52 2.83 8.10
CA ARG A 28 6.07 3.09 8.10
C ARG A 28 5.69 4.18 9.10
N ARG A 29 6.31 4.21 10.29
CA ARG A 29 6.09 5.27 11.29
C ARG A 29 6.45 6.65 10.77
N GLU A 30 7.55 6.81 10.05
CA GLU A 30 7.92 8.10 9.45
C GLU A 30 6.92 8.56 8.39
N ILE A 31 6.41 7.62 7.56
CA ILE A 31 5.36 7.91 6.59
C ILE A 31 4.06 8.34 7.30
N LEU A 32 3.64 7.61 8.34
CA LEU A 32 2.45 7.92 9.13
C LEU A 32 2.56 9.28 9.83
N ALA A 33 3.73 9.60 10.40
CA ALA A 33 3.98 10.90 11.01
C ALA A 33 3.78 12.04 10.01
N GLY A 34 4.34 11.90 8.80
CA GLY A 34 4.13 12.89 7.74
C GLY A 34 2.68 12.99 7.26
N ALA A 35 1.91 11.90 7.27
CA ALA A 35 0.48 11.93 6.96
C ALA A 35 -0.32 12.66 8.05
N ALA A 36 0.02 12.45 9.33
CA ALA A 36 -0.64 13.09 10.47
C ALA A 36 -0.38 14.61 10.59
N GLU A 37 0.63 15.14 9.90
CA GLU A 37 0.83 16.61 9.79
C GLU A 37 -0.30 17.30 9.02
N VAL A 38 -1.08 16.56 8.24
CA VAL A 38 -2.19 17.08 7.44
C VAL A 38 -3.47 16.99 8.27
N GLY A 39 -4.14 18.11 8.52
CA GLY A 39 -5.46 18.15 9.16
C GLY A 39 -6.62 17.82 8.21
N GLY A 40 -6.39 16.95 7.22
CA GLY A 40 -7.36 16.60 6.18
C GLY A 40 -8.23 15.40 6.55
N ASP A 41 -9.23 15.11 5.73
CA ASP A 41 -10.21 14.03 5.96
C ASP A 41 -9.75 12.65 5.48
N ALA A 42 -8.53 12.55 4.95
CA ALA A 42 -8.00 11.29 4.44
C ALA A 42 -7.97 10.22 5.54
N GLN A 43 -8.59 9.07 5.27
CA GLN A 43 -8.46 7.90 6.12
C GLN A 43 -7.05 7.32 5.96
N VAL A 44 -6.27 7.24 7.04
CA VAL A 44 -4.93 6.66 7.03
C VAL A 44 -4.92 5.35 7.79
N VAL A 45 -4.47 4.27 7.15
CA VAL A 45 -4.37 2.93 7.74
C VAL A 45 -2.98 2.34 7.52
N GLU A 46 -2.47 1.62 8.52
CA GLU A 46 -1.21 0.90 8.45
C GLU A 46 -1.48 -0.60 8.27
N ILE A 47 -0.93 -1.19 7.21
CA ILE A 47 -0.96 -2.64 6.96
C ILE A 47 0.42 -3.03 6.48
N ALA A 48 1.17 -3.79 7.28
CA ALA A 48 2.57 -4.10 6.97
C ALA A 48 2.72 -4.97 5.70
N ASP A 49 1.91 -6.04 5.59
CA ASP A 49 1.97 -6.94 4.45
C ASP A 49 1.41 -6.27 3.19
N ARG A 50 2.23 -6.19 2.15
CA ARG A 50 1.90 -5.48 0.91
C ARG A 50 0.74 -6.11 0.15
N ARG A 51 0.60 -7.44 0.20
CA ARG A 51 -0.53 -8.14 -0.43
C ARG A 51 -1.83 -7.84 0.32
N ASP A 52 -1.81 -7.84 1.64
CA ASP A 52 -2.99 -7.51 2.44
C ASP A 52 -3.36 -6.02 2.34
N ALA A 53 -2.37 -5.13 2.20
CA ALA A 53 -2.61 -3.71 1.93
C ALA A 53 -3.32 -3.49 0.58
N ILE A 54 -2.88 -4.18 -0.47
CA ILE A 54 -3.53 -4.13 -1.80
C ILE A 54 -4.96 -4.65 -1.70
N ARG A 55 -5.17 -5.78 -1.03
CA ARG A 55 -6.52 -6.36 -0.83
C ARG A 55 -7.44 -5.42 -0.06
N HIS A 56 -6.92 -4.76 0.97
CA HIS A 56 -7.68 -3.79 1.74
C HIS A 56 -8.13 -2.60 0.89
N ALA A 57 -7.21 -2.02 0.11
CA ALA A 57 -7.52 -0.89 -0.77
C ALA A 57 -8.58 -1.27 -1.82
N VAL A 58 -8.44 -2.44 -2.46
CA VAL A 58 -9.41 -2.92 -3.45
C VAL A 58 -10.79 -3.20 -2.83
N ALA A 59 -10.84 -3.76 -1.63
CA ALA A 59 -12.10 -4.05 -0.95
C ALA A 59 -12.79 -2.78 -0.40
N TRP A 60 -12.02 -1.73 -0.09
CA TRP A 60 -12.55 -0.45 0.36
C TRP A 60 -13.11 0.38 -0.80
N ALA A 61 -12.48 0.30 -1.97
CA ALA A 61 -12.86 1.04 -3.17
C ALA A 61 -14.27 0.69 -3.66
N ARG A 62 -14.94 1.70 -4.23
CA ARG A 62 -16.28 1.59 -4.81
C ARG A 62 -16.21 1.67 -6.34
N PRO A 63 -17.28 1.24 -7.06
CA PRO A 63 -17.36 1.46 -8.50
C PRO A 63 -17.17 2.94 -8.85
N GLY A 64 -16.19 3.22 -9.72
CA GLY A 64 -15.81 4.58 -10.13
C GLY A 64 -14.57 5.14 -9.41
N ASP A 65 -14.11 4.50 -8.34
CA ASP A 65 -12.89 4.92 -7.62
C ASP A 65 -11.62 4.49 -8.36
N VAL A 66 -10.51 5.13 -8.02
CA VAL A 66 -9.17 4.78 -8.52
C VAL A 66 -8.30 4.27 -7.36
N VAL A 67 -7.74 3.08 -7.54
CA VAL A 67 -6.72 2.52 -6.64
C VAL A 67 -5.34 2.71 -7.27
N LEU A 68 -4.48 3.53 -6.65
CA LEU A 68 -3.09 3.73 -7.07
C LEU A 68 -2.15 2.94 -6.16
N ILE A 69 -1.41 1.98 -6.74
CA ILE A 69 -0.31 1.29 -6.05
C ILE A 69 1.02 1.92 -6.50
N ALA A 70 1.68 2.64 -5.60
CA ALA A 70 2.96 3.29 -5.87
C ALA A 70 4.14 2.53 -5.23
N GLY A 71 5.34 2.71 -5.81
CA GLY A 71 6.61 2.15 -5.31
C GLY A 71 7.30 1.25 -6.33
N LYS A 72 6.74 0.06 -6.62
CA LYS A 72 7.44 -1.02 -7.32
C LYS A 72 7.36 -0.97 -8.84
N GLY A 73 6.21 -0.60 -9.39
CA GLY A 73 5.98 -0.61 -10.84
C GLY A 73 6.10 -2.03 -11.44
N HIS A 74 7.19 -2.28 -12.18
CA HIS A 74 7.42 -3.55 -12.90
C HIS A 74 8.26 -4.56 -12.13
N GLU A 75 8.71 -4.25 -10.91
CA GLU A 75 9.49 -5.17 -10.09
C GLU A 75 8.68 -6.43 -9.71
N THR A 76 9.32 -7.58 -9.79
CA THR A 76 8.74 -8.89 -9.49
C THR A 76 9.26 -9.53 -8.19
N GLY A 77 9.91 -8.73 -7.35
CA GLY A 77 10.39 -9.17 -6.04
C GLY A 77 10.32 -8.09 -4.97
N GLN A 78 10.27 -8.53 -3.71
CA GLN A 78 10.29 -7.70 -2.53
C GLN A 78 11.53 -7.99 -1.68
N ARG A 79 12.33 -6.95 -1.38
CA ARG A 79 13.63 -7.03 -0.71
C ARG A 79 13.52 -6.76 0.78
N GLY A 80 13.96 -7.68 1.63
CA GLY A 80 14.05 -7.47 3.08
C GLY A 80 14.94 -8.50 3.77
N GLY A 81 15.73 -8.06 4.75
CA GLY A 81 16.64 -8.89 5.54
C GLY A 81 17.65 -9.64 4.67
N GLY A 82 18.26 -8.95 3.71
CA GLY A 82 19.21 -9.54 2.75
C GLY A 82 18.62 -10.54 1.74
N ARG A 83 17.30 -10.71 1.67
CA ARG A 83 16.63 -11.68 0.78
C ARG A 83 15.64 -11.00 -0.17
N VAL A 84 15.41 -11.63 -1.31
CA VAL A 84 14.36 -11.25 -2.27
C VAL A 84 13.29 -12.33 -2.26
N ARG A 85 12.04 -11.96 -1.95
CA ARG A 85 10.88 -12.85 -2.07
C ARG A 85 10.10 -12.51 -3.35
N PRO A 86 9.54 -13.50 -4.09
CA PRO A 86 8.68 -13.22 -5.24
C PRO A 86 7.47 -12.38 -4.84
N PHE A 87 7.27 -11.25 -5.52
CA PHE A 87 6.15 -10.34 -5.29
C PHE A 87 6.00 -9.37 -6.47
N ASP A 88 4.82 -9.31 -7.08
CA ASP A 88 4.53 -8.39 -8.19
C ASP A 88 3.20 -7.68 -7.93
N ASP A 89 3.22 -6.35 -7.80
CA ASP A 89 2.04 -5.53 -7.53
C ASP A 89 0.91 -5.79 -8.55
N ARG A 90 1.25 -6.05 -9.81
CA ARG A 90 0.29 -6.27 -10.89
C ARG A 90 -0.45 -7.60 -10.72
N VAL A 91 0.28 -8.64 -10.30
CA VAL A 91 -0.29 -9.96 -10.05
C VAL A 91 -1.17 -9.94 -8.81
N GLU A 92 -0.69 -9.32 -7.74
CA GLU A 92 -1.46 -9.22 -6.49
C GLU A 92 -2.72 -8.36 -6.65
N LEU A 93 -2.65 -7.27 -7.42
CA LEU A 93 -3.81 -6.44 -7.74
C LEU A 93 -4.82 -7.20 -8.61
N ALA A 94 -4.37 -7.89 -9.66
CA ALA A 94 -5.26 -8.70 -10.49
C ALA A 94 -6.00 -9.75 -9.65
N ALA A 95 -5.27 -10.48 -8.79
CA ALA A 95 -5.88 -11.47 -7.90
C ALA A 95 -6.88 -10.86 -6.90
N ALA A 96 -6.61 -9.65 -6.39
CA ALA A 96 -7.53 -8.94 -5.51
C ALA A 96 -8.82 -8.52 -6.22
N LEU A 97 -8.72 -8.03 -7.46
CA LEU A 97 -9.88 -7.65 -8.29
C LEU A 97 -10.73 -8.87 -8.65
N GLU A 98 -10.12 -9.97 -9.10
CA GLU A 98 -10.85 -11.21 -9.39
C GLU A 98 -11.56 -11.77 -8.14
N ALA A 99 -10.95 -11.63 -6.97
CA ALA A 99 -11.57 -12.05 -5.71
C ALA A 99 -12.75 -11.16 -5.31
N LEU A 100 -12.73 -9.88 -5.66
CA LEU A 100 -13.85 -8.94 -5.44
C LEU A 100 -15.03 -9.29 -6.36
N GLU A 101 -14.78 -9.56 -7.64
CA GLU A 101 -15.82 -9.94 -8.61
C GLU A 101 -16.56 -11.22 -8.22
N ARG A 102 -15.85 -12.23 -7.69
CA ARG A 102 -16.48 -13.47 -7.22
C ARG A 102 -17.39 -13.30 -6.00
N ARG A 103 -17.33 -12.15 -5.32
CA ARG A 103 -18.14 -11.85 -4.13
C ARG A 103 -19.37 -10.98 -4.44
N ALA A 104 -19.41 -10.34 -5.61
CA ALA A 104 -20.52 -9.52 -6.08
C ALA A 104 -21.62 -10.39 -6.70
#